data_AF-A0A8T3P5N3-F1
#
_entry.id   AF-A0A8T3P5N3-F1
#
_cell.length_a   1.000
_cell.length_b   1.000
_cell.length_c   1.000
_cell.angle_alpha   90.00
_cell.angle_beta   90.00
_cell.angle_gamma   90.00
#
_symmetry.space_group_name_H-M   'P 1'
#
loop_
_entity.id
_entity.type
_entity.pdbx_description
1 polymer ?
#
loop_
_entity_poly.entity_id
_entity_poly.type
_entity_poly.pdbx_seq_one_letter_code
_entity_poly.pdbx_strand_id
1 'polypeptide(L)'
;VGTALGPHGINIVEFTKTYNERTAAQAGSVIPAQITIFEDRSFTFVLKTPPAADLLRKAAGVEKGSATTGRDTVGRVTRAQVREIAQTKMADLNAADLEAASRVIEGTARSMGIEVVS
;
A
#
# COMPACT_ATOMS: atom_id res chain seq x y z
N VAL A 1 -11.25 -10.68 8.45
CA VAL A 1 -10.46 -11.86 8.02
C VAL A 1 -11.31 -13.13 7.98
N GLY A 2 -12.00 -13.51 9.07
CA GLY A 2 -12.73 -14.79 9.14
C GLY A 2 -13.84 -15.04 8.10
N THR A 3 -14.64 -14.04 7.75
CA THR A 3 -15.75 -14.19 6.78
C THR A 3 -15.30 -14.37 5.34
N ALA A 4 -14.18 -13.73 4.96
CA ALA A 4 -13.64 -13.80 3.60
C ALA A 4 -12.86 -15.10 3.33
N LEU A 5 -12.31 -15.71 4.38
CA LEU A 5 -11.41 -16.88 4.29
C LEU A 5 -12.06 -18.19 4.73
N GLY A 6 -13.10 -18.12 5.58
CA GLY A 6 -13.84 -19.28 6.09
C GLY A 6 -14.44 -20.19 5.01
N PRO A 7 -15.08 -19.66 3.95
CA PRO A 7 -15.64 -20.48 2.87
C PRO A 7 -14.58 -21.30 2.10
N HIS A 8 -13.32 -20.88 2.13
CA HIS A 8 -12.23 -21.55 1.42
C HIS A 8 -11.51 -22.62 2.26
N GLY A 9 -11.94 -22.84 3.51
CA GLY A 9 -11.43 -23.94 4.35
C GLY A 9 -9.97 -23.81 4.77
N ILE A 10 -9.40 -22.60 4.71
CA ILE A 10 -8.01 -22.32 5.09
C ILE A 10 -7.85 -22.13 6.61
N ASN A 11 -6.67 -22.44 7.13
CA ASN A 11 -6.36 -22.28 8.54
C ASN A 11 -6.18 -20.79 8.92
N ILE A 12 -7.29 -20.14 9.30
CA ILE A 12 -7.33 -18.70 9.64
C ILE A 12 -6.40 -18.36 10.81
N VAL A 13 -6.25 -19.25 11.79
CA VAL A 13 -5.42 -19.01 12.98
C VAL A 13 -3.95 -18.94 12.58
N GLU A 14 -3.51 -19.90 11.76
CA GLU A 14 -2.14 -19.95 11.23
C GLU A 14 -1.81 -18.75 10.34
N PHE A 15 -2.73 -18.37 9.45
CA PHE A 15 -2.59 -17.15 8.65
C PHE A 15 -2.45 -15.92 9.53
N THR A 16 -3.34 -15.74 10.50
CA THR A 16 -3.36 -14.54 11.36
C THR A 16 -2.08 -14.43 12.19
N LYS A 17 -1.58 -15.56 12.72
CA LYS A 17 -0.31 -15.60 13.47
C LYS A 17 0.88 -15.20 12.57
N THR A 18 1.03 -15.87 11.43
CA THR A 18 2.16 -15.63 10.51
C THR A 18 2.11 -14.23 9.91
N TYR A 19 0.91 -13.70 9.62
CA TYR A 19 0.71 -12.34 9.15
C TYR A 19 1.16 -11.33 10.23
N ASN A 20 0.71 -11.49 11.47
CA ASN A 20 1.07 -10.59 12.57
C ASN A 20 2.58 -10.61 12.86
N GLU A 21 3.21 -11.78 12.86
CA GLU A 21 4.67 -11.92 13.04
C GLU A 21 5.45 -11.18 11.96
N ARG A 22 5.07 -11.34 10.69
CA ARG A 22 5.75 -10.69 9.56
C ARG A 22 5.46 -9.18 9.45
N THR A 23 4.34 -8.72 10.01
CA THR A 23 3.93 -7.29 9.98
C THR A 23 4.25 -6.53 11.26
N ALA A 24 4.75 -7.20 12.30
CA ALA A 24 5.06 -6.60 13.60
C ALA A 24 5.96 -5.37 13.51
N ALA A 25 6.96 -5.39 12.63
CA ALA A 25 7.89 -4.28 12.41
C ALA A 25 7.26 -3.05 11.72
N GLN A 26 6.06 -3.20 11.17
CA GLN A 26 5.34 -2.17 10.41
C GLN A 26 4.00 -1.81 11.07
N ALA A 27 3.90 -1.99 12.39
CA ALA A 27 2.72 -1.68 13.18
C ALA A 27 2.23 -0.24 12.90
N GLY A 28 0.93 -0.09 12.66
CA GLY A 28 0.30 1.19 12.30
C GLY A 28 0.26 1.50 10.80
N SER A 29 0.76 0.61 9.93
CA SER A 29 0.53 0.66 8.48
C SER A 29 -0.40 -0.48 8.05
N VAL A 30 -1.31 -0.19 7.13
CA VAL A 30 -2.15 -1.24 6.51
C VAL A 30 -1.29 -1.97 5.47
N ILE A 31 -1.04 -3.26 5.71
CA ILE A 31 -0.24 -4.11 4.82
C ILE A 31 -1.18 -5.03 4.05
N PRO A 32 -1.32 -4.87 2.73
CA PRO A 32 -2.10 -5.78 1.94
C PRO A 32 -1.42 -7.15 1.86
N ALA A 33 -2.17 -8.21 2.14
CA ALA A 33 -1.74 -9.58 1.91
C ALA A 33 -2.46 -10.15 0.68
N GLN A 34 -1.70 -10.62 -0.30
CA GLN A 34 -2.24 -11.42 -1.40
C GLN A 34 -2.16 -12.89 -1.01
N ILE A 35 -3.31 -13.56 -0.95
CA ILE A 35 -3.42 -14.97 -0.56
C ILE A 35 -3.75 -15.78 -1.81
N THR A 36 -2.97 -16.82 -2.06
CA THR A 36 -3.23 -17.84 -3.07
C THR A 36 -3.65 -19.10 -2.35
N ILE A 37 -4.79 -19.66 -2.75
CA ILE A 37 -5.39 -20.85 -2.15
C ILE A 37 -5.36 -21.95 -3.21
N PHE A 38 -4.86 -23.13 -2.83
CA PHE A 38 -4.77 -24.30 -3.69
C PHE A 38 -5.95 -25.26 -3.43
N GLU A 39 -6.18 -26.20 -4.35
CA GLU A 39 -7.30 -27.15 -4.27
C GLU A 39 -7.24 -28.08 -3.06
N ASP A 40 -6.02 -28.38 -2.58
CA ASP A 40 -5.76 -29.16 -1.37
C ASP A 40 -6.00 -28.36 -0.07
N ARG A 41 -6.52 -27.13 -0.19
CA ARG A 41 -6.74 -26.16 0.91
C ARG A 41 -5.45 -25.67 1.57
N SER A 42 -4.29 -25.96 0.99
CA SER A 42 -3.06 -25.25 1.34
C SER A 42 -3.15 -23.81 0.84
N PHE A 43 -2.38 -22.92 1.47
CA PHE A 43 -2.32 -21.52 1.08
C PHE A 43 -0.89 -20.99 1.12
N THR A 44 -0.59 -20.07 0.22
CA THR A 44 0.59 -19.22 0.29
C THR A 44 0.14 -17.77 0.33
N PHE A 45 0.88 -16.90 1.02
CA PHE A 45 0.60 -15.48 1.00
C PHE A 45 1.86 -14.65 0.85
N VAL A 46 1.72 -13.54 0.13
CA VAL A 46 2.76 -12.54 -0.07
C VAL A 46 2.27 -11.24 0.55
N LEU A 47 3.10 -10.65 1.41
CA LEU A 47 2.86 -9.31 1.93
C LEU A 47 3.32 -8.29 0.89
N LYS A 48 2.40 -7.42 0.50
CA LYS A 48 2.70 -6.27 -0.34
C LYS A 48 3.05 -5.08 0.53
N THR A 49 3.74 -4.12 -0.05
CA THR A 49 4.00 -2.82 0.56
C THR A 49 2.68 -2.08 0.79
N PRO A 50 2.65 -1.16 1.78
CA PRO A 50 1.48 -0.34 2.04
C PRO A 50 0.97 0.38 0.77
N PRO A 51 -0.35 0.66 0.67
CA PRO A 51 -0.91 1.38 -0.46
C PRO A 51 -0.19 2.72 -0.67
N ALA A 52 0.02 3.10 -1.93
CA ALA A 52 0.63 4.40 -2.25
C ALA A 52 -0.17 5.56 -1.64
N ALA A 53 -1.49 5.43 -1.61
CA ALA A 53 -2.39 6.39 -0.97
C ALA A 53 -2.11 6.57 0.53
N ASP A 54 -1.86 5.47 1.26
CA ASP A 54 -1.60 5.52 2.70
C ASP A 54 -0.23 6.15 2.97
N LEU A 55 0.78 5.79 2.17
CA LEU A 55 2.12 6.37 2.26
C LEU A 55 2.12 7.87 1.95
N LEU A 56 1.40 8.29 0.91
CA LEU A 56 1.25 9.69 0.55
C LEU A 56 0.48 10.49 1.60
N ARG A 57 -0.58 9.92 2.18
CA ARG A 57 -1.31 10.55 3.29
C ARG A 57 -0.43 10.77 4.52
N LYS A 58 0.36 9.76 4.88
CA LYS A 58 1.34 9.86 5.97
C LYS A 58 2.41 10.92 5.69
N ALA A 59 2.98 10.94 4.49
CA ALA A 59 4.00 11.91 4.10
C ALA A 59 3.46 13.35 4.03
N ALA A 60 2.21 13.53 3.62
CA ALA A 60 1.54 14.82 3.56
C ALA A 60 0.94 15.27 4.91
N GLY A 61 0.89 14.39 5.92
CA GLY A 61 0.27 14.67 7.23
C GLY A 61 -1.25 14.81 7.19
N VAL A 62 -1.93 14.15 6.24
CA VAL A 62 -3.39 14.26 6.04
C VAL A 62 -4.10 12.95 6.33
N GLU A 63 -5.28 13.00 6.95
CA GLU A 63 -6.04 11.78 7.27
C GLU A 63 -6.80 11.23 6.06
N LYS A 64 -7.24 12.11 5.15
CA LYS A 64 -8.05 11.77 3.97
C LYS A 64 -7.54 12.50 2.73
N GLY A 65 -7.67 11.86 1.57
CA GLY A 65 -7.48 12.51 0.27
C GLY A 65 -8.63 13.46 -0.08
N SER A 66 -8.44 14.23 -1.15
CA SER A 66 -9.46 15.13 -1.68
C SER A 66 -10.72 14.35 -2.09
N ALA A 67 -11.88 14.89 -1.72
CA ALA A 67 -13.17 14.38 -2.17
C ALA A 67 -13.44 14.72 -3.66
N THR A 68 -12.76 15.75 -4.18
CA THR A 68 -12.91 16.23 -5.56
C THR A 68 -11.55 16.40 -6.20
N THR A 69 -11.10 15.37 -6.92
CA THR A 69 -9.81 15.37 -7.62
C THR A 69 -9.64 16.60 -8.51
N GLY A 70 -8.52 17.31 -8.35
CA GLY A 70 -8.14 18.46 -9.18
C GLY A 70 -8.80 19.80 -8.84
N ARG A 71 -9.71 19.86 -7.85
CA ARG A 71 -10.23 21.14 -7.32
C ARG A 71 -9.57 21.53 -6.01
N ASP A 72 -9.56 20.61 -5.05
CA ASP A 72 -9.06 20.89 -3.70
C ASP A 72 -7.71 20.21 -3.50
N THR A 73 -6.70 21.02 -3.18
CA THR A 73 -5.40 20.53 -2.72
C THR A 73 -5.48 20.33 -1.22
N VAL A 74 -5.37 19.08 -0.77
CA VAL A 74 -5.53 18.70 0.65
C VAL A 74 -4.18 18.56 1.37
N GLY A 75 -3.08 18.47 0.64
CA GLY A 75 -1.74 18.33 1.23
C GLY A 75 -0.63 18.52 0.20
N ARG A 76 0.61 18.55 0.69
CA ARG A 76 1.82 18.71 -0.14
C ARG A 76 2.86 17.67 0.23
N VAL A 77 3.58 17.17 -0.75
CA VAL A 77 4.75 16.29 -0.56
C VAL A 77 5.91 16.76 -1.41
N THR A 78 7.13 16.57 -0.94
CA THR A 78 8.33 16.89 -1.72
C THR A 78 8.67 15.78 -2.71
N ARG A 79 9.41 16.11 -3.78
CA ARG A 79 9.97 15.09 -4.68
C ARG A 79 10.83 14.05 -3.97
N ALA A 80 11.54 14.44 -2.91
CA ALA A 80 12.32 13.51 -2.09
C ALA A 80 11.42 12.46 -1.41
N GLN A 81 10.31 12.91 -0.79
CA GLN A 81 9.34 12.00 -0.17
C GLN A 81 8.68 11.08 -1.20
N VAL A 82 8.34 11.60 -2.39
CA VAL A 82 7.82 10.78 -3.50
C VAL A 82 8.81 9.68 -3.88
N ARG A 83 10.11 10.02 -3.97
CA ARG A 83 11.17 9.06 -4.32
C ARG A 83 11.34 7.98 -3.24
N GLU A 84 11.29 8.35 -1.96
CA GLU A 84 11.34 7.39 -0.84
C GLU A 84 10.14 6.43 -0.85
N ILE A 85 8.95 6.96 -1.13
CA ILE A 85 7.73 6.15 -1.29
C ILE A 85 7.86 5.21 -2.49
N ALA A 86 8.39 5.71 -3.62
CA ALA A 86 8.61 4.91 -4.81
C ALA A 86 9.63 3.79 -4.57
N GLN A 87 10.71 4.07 -3.83
CA GLN A 87 11.71 3.07 -3.47
C GLN A 87 11.13 1.98 -2.57
N THR A 88 10.33 2.39 -1.58
CA THR A 88 9.61 1.44 -0.71
C THR A 88 8.67 0.56 -1.53
N LYS A 89 7.96 1.16 -2.50
CA LYS A 89 6.95 0.48 -3.32
C LYS A 89 7.52 -0.32 -4.49
N MET A 90 8.80 -0.14 -4.81
CA MET A 90 9.42 -0.66 -6.04
C MET A 90 9.20 -2.16 -6.23
N ALA A 91 9.24 -2.96 -5.15
CA ALA A 91 9.03 -4.40 -5.20
C ALA A 91 7.62 -4.82 -5.70
N ASP A 92 6.63 -3.94 -5.59
CA ASP A 92 5.25 -4.18 -6.06
C ASP A 92 4.88 -3.43 -7.34
N LEU A 93 5.74 -2.52 -7.80
CA LEU A 93 5.49 -1.72 -9.00
C LEU A 93 6.08 -2.43 -10.22
N ASN A 94 5.35 -2.41 -11.33
CA ASN A 94 5.87 -2.85 -12.63
C ASN A 94 6.67 -1.73 -13.32
N ALA A 95 7.43 -0.95 -12.54
CA ALA A 95 8.21 0.17 -13.04
C ALA A 95 9.61 -0.30 -13.44
N ALA A 96 10.12 0.20 -14.57
CA ALA A 96 11.44 -0.18 -15.08
C ALA A 96 12.59 0.40 -14.23
N ASP A 97 12.38 1.58 -13.64
CA ASP A 97 13.35 2.28 -12.81
C ASP A 97 12.65 3.13 -11.74
N LEU A 98 13.44 3.74 -10.85
CA LEU A 98 12.95 4.55 -9.74
C LEU A 98 12.27 5.84 -10.23
N GLU A 99 12.62 6.38 -11.40
CA GLU A 99 11.96 7.56 -11.97
C GLU A 99 10.56 7.22 -12.46
N ALA A 100 10.40 6.11 -13.18
CA ALA A 100 9.12 5.58 -13.61
C ALA A 100 8.24 5.25 -12.39
N ALA A 101 8.82 4.65 -11.34
CA ALA A 101 8.12 4.39 -10.09
C ALA A 101 7.66 5.69 -9.43
N SER A 102 8.53 6.71 -9.39
CA SER A 102 8.21 8.03 -8.84
C SER A 102 7.04 8.67 -9.60
N ARG A 103 7.01 8.60 -10.93
CA ARG A 103 5.87 9.09 -11.76
C ARG A 103 4.55 8.39 -11.44
N VAL A 104 4.58 7.08 -11.15
CA VAL A 104 3.38 6.34 -10.72
C VAL A 104 2.87 6.86 -9.37
N ILE A 105 3.78 7.14 -8.43
CA ILE A 105 3.43 7.73 -7.13
C ILE A 105 2.92 9.17 -7.30
N GLU A 106 3.54 9.99 -8.15
CA GLU A 106 3.06 11.35 -8.46
C GLU A 106 1.65 11.35 -9.07
N GLY A 107 1.36 10.39 -9.96
CA GLY A 107 0.03 10.22 -10.53
C GLY A 107 -1.02 9.92 -9.44
N THR A 108 -0.65 9.11 -8.46
CA THR A 108 -1.50 8.81 -7.30
C THR A 108 -1.70 10.06 -6.43
N ALA A 109 -0.63 10.81 -6.14
CA ALA A 109 -0.70 12.06 -5.38
C ALA A 109 -1.66 13.07 -6.04
N ARG A 110 -1.55 13.26 -7.36
CA ARG A 110 -2.44 14.12 -8.13
C ARG A 110 -3.90 13.69 -8.04
N SER A 111 -4.18 12.38 -8.18
CA SER A 111 -5.53 11.84 -8.07
C SER A 111 -6.16 12.09 -6.69
N MET A 112 -5.31 12.18 -5.65
CA MET A 112 -5.72 12.41 -4.27
C MET A 112 -5.79 13.90 -3.90
N GLY A 113 -5.47 14.81 -4.81
CA GLY A 113 -5.36 16.24 -4.50
C GLY A 113 -4.16 16.56 -3.59
N ILE A 114 -3.08 15.78 -3.68
CA ILE A 114 -1.81 16.08 -3.02
C ILE A 114 -0.89 16.69 -4.06
N GLU A 115 -0.43 17.90 -3.80
CA GLU A 115 0.48 18.64 -4.67
C GLU A 115 1.93 18.20 -4.41
N VAL A 116 2.67 17.91 -5.49
CA VAL A 116 4.09 17.56 -5.41
C VAL A 116 4.89 18.84 -5.58
N VAL A 117 5.53 19.30 -4.50
CA VAL A 117 6.40 20.47 -4.51
C VAL A 117 7.84 20.03 -4.78
N SER A 118 8.51 20.80 -5.65
CA SER A 118 9.90 20.63 -6.01
C SER A 118 10.84 21.00 -4.87
#